data_AF-A0A833QH82-F1
#
_entry.id   AF-A0A833QH82-F1
#
_cell.length_a   1.000
_cell.length_b   1.000
_cell.length_c   1.000
_cell.angle_alpha   90.00
_cell.angle_beta   90.00
_cell.angle_gamma   90.00
#
_symmetry.space_group_name_H-M   'P 1'
#
loop_
_entity.id
_entity.type
_entity.pdbx_description
1 polymer ?
#
loop_
_entity_poly.entity_id
_entity_poly.type
_entity_poly.pdbx_seq_one_letter_code
_entity_poly.pdbx_strand_id
1 'polypeptide(L)'
;MGRKLDRFLGRISKENAKLKSLLAVTGSRAVVLKTRRGVRCTNSRDDVAQLLSLGHHDRALLRVEHVIKEQNMVDVYSMIESYCNVISERCALLEKTRECPEELREAVAGLIYGTSRCGDLQVLQDVRRIFVSKFGKDFVQAATELRNGCAVDPKLIQKLSTRLPSIEIRQRVLQEIASEKGIKLEFNDEISFHTPPATTTVDQKLPEKKGLDETFLKVESGKYKDVNAAAQAAFQSAANAAAAAKAVIELSKLDFRGDGTGGHNGRAGKELYESDKSTGDNLSLNSDSDLENVEEEEVQKNVNVEKQPESREKPKSVRTRRNNV
;
A
#
# COMPACT_ATOMS: atom_id res chain seq x y z
N MET A 1 3.87 -49.33 -4.21
CA MET A 1 3.96 -47.88 -4.50
C MET A 1 2.83 -47.02 -3.89
N GLY A 2 1.71 -47.58 -3.38
CA GLY A 2 0.52 -46.79 -3.00
C GLY A 2 0.60 -45.87 -1.77
N ARG A 3 1.45 -46.16 -0.76
CA ARG A 3 1.46 -45.39 0.51
C ARG A 3 1.98 -43.94 0.41
N LYS A 4 2.70 -43.58 -0.66
CA LYS A 4 3.17 -42.21 -0.87
C LYS A 4 2.04 -41.32 -1.41
N LEU A 5 1.18 -41.84 -2.28
CA LEU A 5 0.06 -41.09 -2.86
C LEU A 5 -1.01 -40.77 -1.82
N ASP A 6 -1.32 -41.69 -0.90
CA ASP A 6 -2.28 -41.41 0.19
C ASP A 6 -1.83 -40.29 1.12
N ARG A 7 -0.52 -40.14 1.39
CA ARG A 7 -0.02 -39.01 2.19
C ARG A 7 -0.16 -37.68 1.43
N PHE A 8 -0.03 -37.69 0.11
CA PHE A 8 -0.24 -36.50 -0.72
C PHE A 8 -1.73 -36.17 -0.87
N LEU A 9 -2.57 -37.16 -1.14
CA LEU A 9 -4.03 -37.01 -1.26
C LEU A 9 -4.66 -36.60 0.07
N GLY A 10 -4.25 -37.20 1.18
CA GLY A 10 -4.73 -36.83 2.52
C GLY A 10 -4.32 -35.41 2.94
N ARG A 11 -3.11 -34.94 2.55
CA ARG A 11 -2.70 -33.55 2.77
C ARG A 11 -3.52 -32.58 1.91
N ILE A 12 -3.72 -32.89 0.64
CA ILE A 12 -4.51 -32.09 -0.30
C ILE A 12 -5.96 -31.97 0.15
N SER A 13 -6.57 -33.07 0.58
CA SER A 13 -7.95 -33.10 1.08
C SER A 13 -8.10 -32.24 2.35
N LYS A 14 -7.13 -32.30 3.27
CA LYS A 14 -7.11 -31.45 4.47
C LYS A 14 -6.94 -29.96 4.13
N GLU A 15 -6.09 -29.63 3.16
CA GLU A 15 -5.89 -28.27 2.68
C GLU A 15 -7.15 -27.71 2.00
N ASN A 16 -7.88 -28.53 1.25
CA ASN A 16 -9.14 -28.14 0.61
C ASN A 16 -10.27 -27.96 1.63
N ALA A 17 -10.37 -28.81 2.64
CA ALA A 17 -11.30 -28.61 3.75
C ALA A 17 -11.01 -27.28 4.48
N LYS A 18 -9.73 -26.98 4.71
CA LYS A 18 -9.29 -25.70 5.27
C LYS A 18 -9.62 -24.53 4.34
N LEU A 19 -9.38 -24.67 3.04
CA LEU A 19 -9.71 -23.66 2.04
C LEU A 19 -11.21 -23.36 2.05
N LYS A 20 -12.06 -24.38 2.03
CA LYS A 20 -13.51 -24.23 2.05
C LYS A 20 -14.00 -23.50 3.31
N SER A 21 -13.43 -23.83 4.47
CA SER A 21 -13.69 -23.11 5.73
C SER A 21 -13.28 -21.63 5.65
N LEU A 22 -12.07 -21.35 5.15
CA LEU A 22 -11.58 -19.98 4.98
C LEU A 22 -12.42 -19.18 3.98
N LEU A 23 -12.87 -19.79 2.88
CA LEU A 23 -13.73 -19.14 1.90
C LEU A 23 -15.11 -18.81 2.48
N ALA A 24 -15.70 -19.70 3.28
CA ALA A 24 -16.96 -19.44 3.97
C ALA A 24 -16.85 -18.25 4.95
N VAL A 25 -15.76 -18.21 5.73
CA VAL A 25 -15.46 -17.07 6.63
C VAL A 25 -15.23 -15.79 5.83
N THR A 26 -14.48 -15.87 4.73
CA THR A 26 -14.19 -14.73 3.85
C THR A 26 -15.47 -14.17 3.24
N GLY A 27 -16.35 -15.03 2.71
CA GLY A 27 -17.65 -14.63 2.17
C GLY A 27 -18.53 -13.94 3.21
N SER A 28 -18.65 -14.53 4.40
CA SER A 28 -19.41 -13.96 5.52
C SER A 28 -18.86 -12.58 5.93
N ARG A 29 -17.54 -12.44 6.00
CA ARG A 29 -16.87 -11.18 6.30
C ARG A 29 -17.06 -10.14 5.20
N ALA A 30 -17.02 -10.55 3.92
CA ALA A 30 -17.26 -9.70 2.77
C ALA A 30 -18.68 -9.11 2.81
N VAL A 31 -19.70 -9.90 3.16
CA VAL A 31 -21.08 -9.42 3.34
C VAL A 31 -21.16 -8.32 4.40
N VAL A 32 -20.54 -8.53 5.57
CA VAL A 32 -20.53 -7.52 6.64
C VAL A 32 -19.83 -6.23 6.19
N LEU A 33 -18.69 -6.36 5.51
CA LEU A 33 -17.94 -5.21 5.00
C LEU A 33 -18.69 -4.48 3.88
N LYS A 34 -19.38 -5.21 3.00
CA LYS A 34 -20.26 -4.67 1.97
C LYS A 34 -21.34 -3.79 2.60
N THR A 35 -22.04 -4.29 3.62
CA THR A 35 -23.06 -3.51 4.34
C THR A 35 -22.46 -2.26 4.98
N ARG A 36 -21.29 -2.38 5.63
CA ARG A 36 -20.60 -1.23 6.24
C ARG A 36 -20.22 -0.17 5.21
N ARG A 37 -19.70 -0.58 4.03
CA ARG A 37 -19.39 0.33 2.93
C ARG A 37 -20.65 0.93 2.30
N GLY A 38 -21.75 0.16 2.26
CA GLY A 38 -23.06 0.64 1.81
C GLY A 38 -23.54 1.83 2.64
N VAL A 39 -23.48 1.73 3.97
CA VAL A 39 -23.83 2.85 4.87
C VAL A 39 -22.91 4.07 4.65
N ARG A 40 -21.61 3.85 4.41
CA ARG A 40 -20.69 4.96 4.08
C ARG A 40 -21.02 5.61 2.74
N CYS A 41 -21.43 4.81 1.76
CA CYS A 41 -21.87 5.28 0.45
C CYS A 41 -23.12 6.15 0.58
N THR A 42 -24.16 5.67 1.28
CA THR A 42 -25.39 6.45 1.50
C THR A 42 -25.11 7.77 2.21
N ASN A 43 -24.32 7.75 3.28
CA ASN A 43 -23.95 8.99 4.00
C ASN A 43 -23.21 9.97 3.08
N SER A 44 -22.28 9.46 2.26
CA SER A 44 -21.55 10.31 1.30
C SER A 44 -22.47 10.89 0.23
N ARG A 45 -23.51 10.16 -0.20
CA ARG A 45 -24.52 10.67 -1.14
C ARG A 45 -25.39 11.75 -0.48
N ASP A 46 -25.77 11.57 0.78
CA ASP A 46 -26.52 12.59 1.52
C ASP A 46 -25.69 13.86 1.74
N ASP A 47 -24.39 13.75 2.00
CA ASP A 47 -23.50 14.91 2.07
C ASP A 47 -23.42 15.66 0.73
N VAL A 48 -23.35 14.94 -0.40
CA VAL A 48 -23.41 15.55 -1.75
C VAL A 48 -24.72 16.32 -1.93
N ALA A 49 -25.85 15.70 -1.56
CA ALA A 49 -27.16 16.34 -1.68
C ALA A 49 -27.27 17.62 -0.82
N GLN A 50 -26.72 17.60 0.39
CA GLN A 50 -26.66 18.78 1.26
C GLN A 50 -25.78 19.89 0.64
N LEU A 51 -24.60 19.54 0.13
CA LEU A 51 -23.71 20.52 -0.53
C LEU A 51 -24.35 21.15 -1.76
N LEU A 52 -25.07 20.37 -2.56
CA LEU A 52 -25.83 20.87 -3.70
C LEU A 52 -26.96 21.80 -3.28
N SER A 53 -27.67 21.47 -2.20
CA SER A 53 -28.75 22.32 -1.65
C SER A 53 -28.24 23.67 -1.14
N LEU A 54 -26.97 23.73 -0.70
CA LEU A 54 -26.28 24.95 -0.28
C LEU A 54 -25.62 25.71 -1.45
N GLY A 55 -25.72 25.19 -2.69
CA GLY A 55 -25.09 25.78 -3.88
C GLY A 55 -23.57 25.56 -3.98
N HIS A 56 -22.97 24.72 -3.15
CA HIS A 56 -21.54 24.44 -3.13
C HIS A 56 -21.12 23.36 -4.14
N HIS A 57 -21.27 23.65 -5.43
CA HIS A 57 -21.06 22.70 -6.53
C HIS A 57 -19.64 22.10 -6.56
N ASP A 58 -18.59 22.92 -6.39
CA ASP A 58 -17.20 22.43 -6.40
C ASP A 58 -16.94 21.43 -5.27
N ARG A 59 -17.45 21.73 -4.06
CA ARG A 59 -17.33 20.83 -2.90
C ARG A 59 -18.15 19.56 -3.09
N ALA A 60 -19.34 19.67 -3.68
CA ALA A 60 -20.16 18.50 -4.01
C ALA A 60 -19.43 17.58 -5.00
N LEU A 61 -18.77 18.14 -6.02
CA LEU A 61 -18.00 17.39 -7.01
C LEU A 61 -16.79 16.66 -6.40
N LEU A 62 -16.11 17.28 -5.44
CA LEU A 62 -15.07 16.62 -4.64
C LEU A 62 -15.67 15.49 -3.79
N ARG A 63 -16.83 15.71 -3.17
CA ARG A 63 -17.50 14.69 -2.33
C ARG A 63 -18.00 13.50 -3.16
N VAL A 64 -18.39 13.70 -4.42
CA VAL A 64 -18.78 12.62 -5.34
C VAL A 64 -17.64 11.62 -5.56
N GLU A 65 -16.38 12.05 -5.54
CA GLU A 65 -15.25 11.13 -5.62
C GLU A 65 -15.28 10.10 -4.47
N HIS A 66 -15.66 10.52 -3.27
CA HIS A 66 -15.82 9.62 -2.13
C HIS A 66 -17.00 8.66 -2.34
N VAL A 67 -18.12 9.13 -2.88
CA VAL A 67 -19.26 8.27 -3.24
C VAL A 67 -18.81 7.15 -4.19
N ILE A 68 -18.08 7.51 -5.26
CA ILE A 68 -17.57 6.54 -6.24
C ILE A 68 -16.65 5.53 -5.57
N LYS A 69 -15.73 5.97 -4.70
CA LYS A 69 -14.82 5.08 -3.96
C LYS A 69 -15.58 4.11 -3.04
N GLU A 70 -16.56 4.59 -2.27
CA GLU A 70 -17.34 3.72 -1.39
C GLU A 70 -18.21 2.74 -2.19
N GLN A 71 -18.84 3.19 -3.28
CA GLN A 71 -19.61 2.32 -4.17
C GLN A 71 -18.74 1.24 -4.82
N ASN A 72 -17.55 1.61 -5.32
CA ASN A 72 -16.59 0.64 -5.85
C ASN A 72 -16.24 -0.42 -4.80
N MET A 73 -16.07 -0.05 -3.53
CA MET A 73 -15.80 -1.02 -2.46
C MET A 73 -17.00 -1.94 -2.18
N VAL A 74 -18.24 -1.44 -2.23
CA VAL A 74 -19.45 -2.28 -2.12
C VAL A 74 -19.47 -3.33 -3.23
N ASP A 75 -19.18 -2.92 -4.45
CA ASP A 75 -19.16 -3.80 -5.62
C ASP A 75 -18.02 -4.83 -5.52
N VAL A 76 -16.82 -4.41 -5.10
CA VAL A 76 -15.66 -5.30 -4.90
C VAL A 76 -15.98 -6.39 -3.88
N TYR A 77 -16.60 -6.06 -2.75
CA TYR A 77 -16.98 -7.08 -1.77
C TYR A 77 -18.06 -8.03 -2.30
N SER A 78 -18.96 -7.55 -3.15
CA SER A 78 -19.94 -8.40 -3.84
C SER A 78 -19.26 -9.38 -4.81
N MET A 79 -18.24 -8.93 -5.54
CA MET A 79 -17.44 -9.77 -6.43
C MET A 79 -16.65 -10.82 -5.63
N ILE A 80 -16.01 -10.43 -4.52
CA ILE A 80 -15.27 -11.35 -3.64
C ILE A 80 -16.19 -12.41 -3.05
N GLU A 81 -17.38 -12.02 -2.60
CA GLU A 81 -18.42 -12.96 -2.10
C GLU A 81 -18.77 -13.99 -3.18
N SER A 82 -19.03 -13.54 -4.41
CA SER A 82 -19.32 -14.41 -5.56
C SER A 82 -18.17 -15.38 -5.86
N TYR A 83 -16.92 -14.89 -5.88
CA TYR A 83 -15.74 -15.75 -6.08
C TYR A 83 -15.58 -16.80 -4.98
N CYS A 84 -15.83 -16.44 -3.72
CA CYS A 84 -15.82 -17.40 -2.62
C CYS A 84 -16.87 -18.49 -2.80
N ASN A 85 -18.07 -18.15 -3.28
CA ASN A 85 -19.15 -19.12 -3.53
C ASN A 85 -18.79 -20.08 -4.66
N VAL A 86 -18.36 -19.56 -5.82
CA VAL A 86 -18.00 -20.38 -6.99
C VAL A 86 -16.90 -21.39 -6.67
N ILE A 87 -15.85 -20.94 -5.96
CA ILE A 87 -14.75 -21.83 -5.56
C ILE A 87 -15.22 -22.84 -4.51
N SER A 88 -16.07 -22.43 -3.56
CA SER A 88 -16.57 -23.33 -2.50
C SER A 88 -17.48 -24.44 -3.04
N GLU A 89 -18.32 -24.12 -4.03
CA GLU A 89 -19.20 -25.08 -4.71
C GLU A 89 -18.40 -26.09 -5.53
N ARG A 90 -17.37 -25.63 -6.24
CA ARG A 90 -16.55 -26.47 -7.14
C ARG A 90 -15.20 -26.86 -6.55
N CYS A 91 -15.06 -26.82 -5.22
CA CYS A 91 -13.79 -27.09 -4.53
C CYS A 91 -13.22 -28.49 -4.85
N ALA A 92 -14.10 -29.45 -5.19
CA ALA A 92 -13.71 -30.80 -5.62
C ALA A 92 -12.84 -30.83 -6.90
N LEU A 93 -12.95 -29.82 -7.78
CA LEU A 93 -12.12 -29.73 -8.98
C LEU A 93 -10.65 -29.42 -8.62
N LEU A 94 -10.43 -28.65 -7.54
CA LEU A 94 -9.09 -28.29 -7.06
C LEU A 94 -8.33 -29.46 -6.43
N GLU A 95 -8.99 -30.58 -6.14
CA GLU A 95 -8.34 -31.79 -5.65
C GLU A 95 -7.73 -32.60 -6.80
N LYS A 96 -8.37 -32.58 -7.96
CA LYS A 96 -8.08 -33.47 -9.09
C LYS A 96 -6.94 -32.94 -9.97
N THR A 97 -6.82 -31.63 -10.08
CA THR A 97 -5.84 -30.98 -10.94
C THR A 97 -4.74 -30.30 -10.13
N ARG A 98 -3.51 -30.30 -10.68
CA ARG A 98 -2.40 -29.50 -10.14
C ARG A 98 -2.45 -28.06 -10.62
N GLU A 99 -2.97 -27.85 -11.82
CA GLU A 99 -3.19 -26.55 -12.41
C GLU A 99 -4.59 -26.03 -12.05
N CYS A 100 -4.76 -24.71 -12.07
CA CYS A 100 -6.03 -24.07 -11.78
C CYS A 100 -7.02 -24.35 -12.93
N PRO A 101 -8.18 -24.98 -12.67
CA PRO A 101 -9.19 -25.21 -13.70
C PRO A 101 -9.65 -23.89 -14.33
N GLU A 102 -9.87 -23.89 -15.64
CA GLU A 102 -10.24 -22.67 -16.38
C GLU A 102 -11.50 -22.00 -15.83
N GLU A 103 -12.50 -22.80 -15.43
CA GLU A 103 -13.75 -22.34 -14.84
C GLU A 103 -13.58 -21.60 -13.49
N LEU A 104 -12.48 -21.87 -12.77
CA LEU A 104 -12.18 -21.26 -11.47
C LEU A 104 -11.06 -20.23 -11.55
N ARG A 105 -10.40 -20.13 -12.71
CA ARG A 105 -9.19 -19.33 -12.89
C ARG A 105 -9.44 -17.86 -12.59
N GLU A 106 -10.55 -17.30 -13.08
CA GLU A 106 -10.95 -15.92 -12.81
C GLU A 106 -11.21 -15.67 -11.31
N ALA A 107 -12.00 -16.53 -10.67
CA ALA A 107 -12.35 -16.38 -9.26
C ALA A 107 -11.11 -16.49 -8.35
N VAL A 108 -10.25 -17.47 -8.61
CA VAL A 108 -9.00 -17.66 -7.86
C VAL A 108 -8.07 -16.46 -8.05
N ALA A 109 -7.87 -16.02 -9.31
CA ALA A 109 -7.04 -14.85 -9.61
C ALA A 109 -7.60 -13.56 -8.99
N GLY A 110 -8.92 -13.37 -9.02
CA GLY A 110 -9.60 -12.24 -8.39
C GLY A 110 -9.40 -12.17 -6.88
N LEU A 111 -9.53 -13.30 -6.16
CA LEU A 111 -9.25 -13.36 -4.72
C LEU A 111 -7.78 -13.06 -4.41
N ILE A 112 -6.84 -13.58 -5.21
CA ILE A 112 -5.41 -13.27 -5.08
C ILE A 112 -5.16 -11.77 -5.28
N TYR A 113 -5.71 -11.19 -6.34
CA TYR A 113 -5.56 -9.77 -6.65
C TYR A 113 -6.13 -8.87 -5.55
N GLY A 114 -7.28 -9.24 -4.96
CA GLY A 114 -7.93 -8.52 -3.87
C GLY A 114 -7.14 -8.56 -2.55
N THR A 115 -6.25 -9.55 -2.36
CA THR A 115 -5.55 -9.79 -1.09
C THR A 115 -4.67 -8.61 -0.64
N SER A 116 -3.97 -7.93 -1.57
CA SER A 116 -3.13 -6.76 -1.25
C SER A 116 -3.89 -5.43 -1.20
N ARG A 117 -5.13 -5.41 -1.70
CA ARG A 117 -5.92 -4.19 -1.92
C ARG A 117 -7.07 -4.05 -0.92
N CYS A 118 -7.51 -5.15 -0.32
CA CYS A 118 -8.60 -5.21 0.66
C CYS A 118 -8.07 -5.39 2.09
N GLY A 119 -7.49 -4.34 2.68
CA GLY A 119 -6.90 -4.39 4.03
C GLY A 119 -7.88 -4.79 5.15
N ASP A 120 -9.18 -4.48 4.99
CA ASP A 120 -10.24 -4.85 5.94
C ASP A 120 -10.56 -6.38 5.95
N LEU A 121 -10.05 -7.12 4.95
CA LEU A 121 -10.32 -8.53 4.70
C LEU A 121 -9.05 -9.38 4.78
N GLN A 122 -8.35 -9.31 5.91
CA GLN A 122 -7.06 -9.98 6.13
C GLN A 122 -7.11 -11.52 5.99
N VAL A 123 -8.29 -12.14 6.16
CA VAL A 123 -8.51 -13.59 5.95
C VAL A 123 -8.11 -14.03 4.55
N LEU A 124 -8.17 -13.14 3.54
CA LEU A 124 -7.69 -13.42 2.19
C LEU A 124 -6.21 -13.78 2.12
N GLN A 125 -5.38 -13.30 3.06
CA GLN A 125 -3.96 -13.66 3.11
C GLN A 125 -3.78 -15.17 3.35
N ASP A 126 -4.66 -15.78 4.15
CA ASP A 126 -4.61 -17.21 4.43
C ASP A 126 -5.03 -18.03 3.21
N VAL A 127 -6.07 -17.56 2.50
CA VAL A 127 -6.52 -18.13 1.23
C VAL A 127 -5.40 -18.05 0.19
N ARG A 128 -4.74 -16.89 0.05
CA ARG A 128 -3.60 -16.70 -0.85
C ARG A 128 -2.46 -17.67 -0.53
N ARG A 129 -2.13 -17.92 0.74
CA ARG A 129 -1.09 -18.89 1.12
C ARG A 129 -1.43 -20.32 0.66
N ILE A 130 -2.69 -20.72 0.72
CA ILE A 130 -3.14 -22.01 0.18
C ILE A 130 -2.96 -22.04 -1.34
N PHE A 131 -3.35 -20.98 -2.05
CA PHE A 131 -3.16 -20.91 -3.50
C PHE A 131 -1.69 -20.91 -3.92
N VAL A 132 -0.78 -20.30 -3.14
CA VAL A 132 0.67 -20.41 -3.38
C VAL A 132 1.14 -21.86 -3.26
N SER A 133 0.69 -22.58 -2.23
CA SER A 133 1.03 -24.00 -2.03
C SER A 133 0.50 -24.88 -3.17
N LYS A 134 -0.68 -24.55 -3.69
CA LYS A 134 -1.39 -25.33 -4.71
C LYS A 134 -0.95 -25.07 -6.14
N PHE A 135 -0.88 -23.81 -6.55
CA PHE A 135 -0.64 -23.41 -7.95
C PHE A 135 0.75 -22.81 -8.18
N GLY A 136 1.54 -22.66 -7.11
CA GLY A 136 2.87 -22.09 -7.18
C GLY A 136 2.90 -20.56 -7.08
N LYS A 137 4.10 -20.03 -6.84
CA LYS A 137 4.33 -18.59 -6.65
C LYS A 137 4.13 -17.79 -7.93
N ASP A 138 4.49 -18.35 -9.09
CA ASP A 138 4.42 -17.63 -10.37
C ASP A 138 2.98 -17.28 -10.76
N PHE A 139 2.05 -18.22 -10.56
CA PHE A 139 0.63 -18.00 -10.78
C PHE A 139 0.08 -16.89 -9.88
N VAL A 140 0.41 -16.95 -8.58
CA VAL A 140 -0.03 -15.94 -7.61
C VAL A 140 0.58 -14.57 -7.91
N GLN A 141 1.85 -14.52 -8.32
CA GLN A 141 2.52 -13.28 -8.68
C GLN A 141 1.92 -12.67 -9.95
N ALA A 142 1.65 -13.50 -10.97
CA ALA A 142 1.00 -13.08 -12.20
C ALA A 142 -0.36 -12.44 -11.93
N ALA A 143 -1.19 -13.05 -11.06
CA ALA A 143 -2.46 -12.48 -10.63
C ALA A 143 -2.29 -11.21 -9.78
N THR A 144 -1.30 -11.14 -8.89
CA THR A 144 -1.08 -9.97 -8.01
C THR A 144 -0.65 -8.72 -8.80
N GLU A 145 0.25 -8.91 -9.76
CA GLU A 145 0.90 -7.87 -10.56
C GLU A 145 0.21 -7.61 -11.91
N LEU A 146 -0.86 -8.35 -12.24
CA LEU A 146 -1.55 -8.26 -13.53
C LEU A 146 -0.64 -8.53 -14.74
N ARG A 147 0.20 -9.56 -14.65
CA ARG A 147 1.01 -10.02 -15.79
C ARG A 147 0.12 -10.59 -16.90
N ASN A 148 0.68 -10.75 -18.10
CA ASN A 148 -0.03 -11.35 -19.23
C ASN A 148 -0.63 -12.71 -18.86
N GLY A 149 -1.93 -12.90 -19.13
CA GLY A 149 -2.66 -14.13 -18.79
C GLY A 149 -3.16 -14.25 -17.35
N CYS A 150 -3.07 -13.19 -16.53
CA CYS A 150 -3.43 -13.20 -15.09
C CYS A 150 -4.90 -13.52 -14.74
N ALA A 151 -5.80 -13.61 -15.72
CA ALA A 151 -7.21 -14.00 -15.56
C ALA A 151 -8.07 -13.12 -14.63
N VAL A 152 -7.54 -12.02 -14.09
CA VAL A 152 -8.31 -11.16 -13.19
C VAL A 152 -9.36 -10.39 -13.99
N ASP A 153 -10.61 -10.38 -13.51
CA ASP A 153 -11.69 -9.60 -14.12
C ASP A 153 -11.29 -8.11 -14.24
N PRO A 154 -11.29 -7.52 -15.45
CA PRO A 154 -11.02 -6.10 -15.65
C PRO A 154 -11.87 -5.17 -14.80
N LYS A 155 -13.12 -5.54 -14.47
CA LYS A 155 -13.98 -4.73 -13.60
C LYS A 155 -13.45 -4.66 -12.18
N LEU A 156 -12.90 -5.76 -11.66
CA LEU A 156 -12.27 -5.79 -10.33
C LEU A 156 -11.04 -4.86 -10.31
N ILE A 157 -10.22 -4.92 -11.36
CA ILE A 157 -9.03 -4.06 -11.53
C ILE A 157 -9.44 -2.59 -11.55
N GLN A 158 -10.45 -2.24 -12.34
CA GLN A 158 -10.93 -0.87 -12.47
C GLN A 158 -11.47 -0.34 -11.12
N LYS A 159 -12.27 -1.13 -10.40
CA LYS A 159 -12.88 -0.73 -9.13
C LYS A 159 -11.88 -0.58 -7.99
N LEU A 160 -10.83 -1.41 -7.98
CA LEU A 160 -9.72 -1.33 -7.03
C LEU A 160 -8.61 -0.36 -7.46
N SER A 161 -8.77 0.34 -8.59
CA SER A 161 -7.79 1.31 -9.06
C SER A 161 -7.73 2.51 -8.12
N THR A 162 -6.51 2.97 -7.84
CA THR A 162 -6.27 4.23 -7.12
C THR A 162 -6.38 5.46 -8.03
N ARG A 163 -6.64 5.27 -9.33
CA ARG A 163 -6.80 6.35 -10.29
C ARG A 163 -8.03 7.19 -9.95
N LEU A 164 -7.86 8.51 -10.08
CA LEU A 164 -8.94 9.46 -9.91
C LEU A 164 -10.02 9.25 -10.99
N PRO A 165 -11.32 9.22 -10.65
CA PRO A 165 -12.37 9.21 -11.66
C PRO A 165 -12.31 10.50 -12.50
N SER A 166 -12.58 10.38 -13.81
CA SER A 166 -12.62 11.54 -14.69
C SER A 166 -13.70 12.52 -14.26
N ILE A 167 -13.54 13.79 -14.67
CA ILE A 167 -14.52 14.84 -14.39
C ILE A 167 -15.90 14.46 -14.93
N GLU A 168 -15.97 13.87 -16.12
CA GLU A 168 -17.21 13.42 -16.76
C GLU A 168 -17.95 12.37 -15.91
N ILE A 169 -17.22 11.40 -15.34
CA ILE A 169 -17.82 10.37 -14.47
C ILE A 169 -18.33 11.02 -13.18
N ARG A 170 -17.56 11.94 -12.58
CA ARG A 170 -18.00 12.66 -11.38
C ARG A 170 -19.23 13.52 -11.65
N GLN A 171 -19.27 14.24 -12.76
CA GLN A 171 -20.44 15.04 -13.15
C GLN A 171 -21.67 14.16 -13.36
N ARG A 172 -21.53 12.99 -14.02
CA ARG A 172 -22.62 12.04 -14.20
C ARG A 172 -23.20 11.57 -12.86
N VAL A 173 -22.34 11.20 -11.90
CA VAL A 173 -22.79 10.76 -10.56
C VAL A 173 -23.40 11.93 -9.78
N LEU A 174 -22.87 13.14 -9.94
CA LEU A 174 -23.45 14.35 -9.34
C LEU A 174 -24.87 14.60 -9.86
N GLN A 175 -25.09 14.47 -11.17
CA GLN A 175 -26.40 14.60 -11.82
C GLN A 175 -27.38 13.53 -11.33
N GLU A 176 -26.92 12.28 -11.23
CA GLU A 176 -27.71 11.18 -10.69
C GLU A 176 -28.21 11.52 -9.27
N ILE A 177 -27.31 11.89 -8.35
CA ILE A 177 -27.66 12.23 -6.97
C ILE A 177 -28.61 13.44 -6.91
N ALA A 178 -28.37 14.47 -7.72
CA ALA A 178 -29.24 15.63 -7.77
C ALA A 178 -30.65 15.27 -8.24
N SER A 179 -30.77 14.43 -9.28
CA SER A 179 -32.05 13.98 -9.81
C SER A 179 -32.84 13.13 -8.81
N GLU A 180 -32.16 12.24 -8.07
CA GLU A 180 -32.78 11.42 -7.02
C GLU A 180 -33.35 12.25 -5.87
N LYS A 181 -32.72 13.39 -5.57
CA LYS A 181 -33.10 14.29 -4.47
C LYS A 181 -33.94 15.48 -4.94
N GLY A 182 -34.27 15.56 -6.24
CA GLY A 182 -35.09 16.62 -6.82
C GLY A 182 -34.41 18.00 -6.88
N ILE A 183 -33.07 18.05 -6.92
CA ILE A 183 -32.28 19.28 -7.00
C ILE A 183 -32.04 19.63 -8.47
N LYS A 184 -32.36 20.87 -8.88
CA LYS A 184 -32.03 21.38 -10.22
C LYS A 184 -30.56 21.80 -10.26
N LEU A 185 -29.78 21.20 -11.16
CA LEU A 185 -28.40 21.61 -11.42
C LEU A 185 -28.37 22.55 -12.63
N GLU A 186 -27.87 23.76 -12.43
CA GLU A 186 -27.48 24.65 -13.54
C GLU A 186 -25.99 24.40 -13.83
N PHE A 187 -25.70 23.64 -14.88
CA PHE A 187 -24.33 23.53 -15.36
C PHE A 187 -24.01 24.82 -16.10
N ASN A 188 -23.27 25.72 -15.46
CA ASN A 188 -22.49 26.68 -16.23
C ASN A 188 -21.35 25.88 -16.89
N ASP A 189 -21.38 25.76 -18.21
CA ASP A 189 -20.36 25.09 -19.03
C ASP A 189 -18.96 25.75 -18.95
N GLU A 190 -18.77 26.70 -18.03
CA GLU A 190 -17.54 27.46 -17.81
C GLU A 190 -16.75 26.96 -16.59
N ILE A 191 -16.56 25.65 -16.45
CA ILE A 191 -15.41 25.16 -15.67
C ILE A 191 -14.17 25.38 -16.54
N SER A 192 -13.66 26.61 -16.49
CA SER A 192 -12.35 27.01 -16.99
C SER A 192 -11.28 26.08 -16.43
N PHE A 193 -10.80 25.17 -17.26
CA PHE A 193 -9.63 24.35 -16.98
C PHE A 193 -8.39 25.25 -17.00
N HIS A 194 -7.91 25.66 -15.83
CA HIS A 194 -6.51 26.02 -15.69
C HIS A 194 -5.65 24.75 -15.79
N THR A 195 -5.41 24.34 -17.03
CA THR A 195 -4.33 23.43 -17.41
C THR A 195 -3.02 24.19 -17.20
N PRO A 196 -2.04 23.70 -16.42
CA PRO A 196 -0.71 24.28 -16.43
C PRO A 196 0.00 23.82 -17.72
N PRO A 197 0.42 24.71 -18.62
CA PRO A 197 1.19 24.29 -19.79
C PRO A 197 2.65 24.09 -19.38
N ALA A 198 3.19 22.92 -19.72
CA ALA A 198 4.64 22.73 -19.78
C ALA A 198 5.13 23.15 -21.17
N THR A 199 5.82 24.29 -21.29
CA THR A 199 6.96 24.44 -22.21
C THR A 199 7.88 25.58 -21.72
N THR A 200 9.17 25.32 -21.83
CA THR A 200 10.34 25.96 -21.21
C THR A 200 10.70 27.33 -21.83
N THR A 201 11.24 28.23 -20.97
CA THR A 201 12.18 29.38 -21.21
C THR A 201 11.67 30.59 -22.02
N VAL A 202 11.79 31.88 -21.64
CA VAL A 202 12.59 32.65 -20.64
C VAL A 202 11.83 33.96 -20.30
N ASP A 203 11.93 34.38 -19.03
CA ASP A 203 11.81 35.73 -18.45
C ASP A 203 10.57 36.65 -18.56
N GLN A 204 10.27 37.18 -17.35
CA GLN A 204 9.57 38.42 -16.99
C GLN A 204 8.03 38.44 -16.81
N LYS A 205 7.70 38.47 -15.51
CA LYS A 205 6.71 39.36 -14.84
C LYS A 205 5.25 38.88 -14.77
N LEU A 206 4.89 38.39 -13.59
CA LEU A 206 3.54 38.18 -13.09
C LEU A 206 2.91 39.52 -12.65
N PRO A 207 1.68 39.87 -13.07
CA PRO A 207 0.83 40.81 -12.37
C PRO A 207 -0.20 40.10 -11.49
N GLU A 208 -0.57 40.81 -10.43
CA GLU A 208 -1.43 40.50 -9.30
C GLU A 208 -2.90 40.23 -9.68
N LYS A 209 -3.62 39.43 -8.86
CA LYS A 209 -4.68 39.92 -7.94
C LYS A 209 -5.35 38.78 -7.14
N LYS A 210 -5.41 39.01 -5.81
CA LYS A 210 -6.55 38.91 -4.86
C LYS A 210 -7.53 37.74 -5.03
N GLY A 211 -7.84 36.91 -4.03
CA GLY A 211 -7.55 36.89 -2.59
C GLY A 211 -8.62 36.03 -1.91
N LEU A 212 -8.28 35.31 -0.84
CA LEU A 212 -9.25 34.76 0.13
C LEU A 212 -8.63 34.70 1.52
N ASP A 213 -9.18 35.58 2.36
CA ASP A 213 -9.41 35.59 3.80
C ASP A 213 -8.29 35.31 4.83
N GLU A 214 -7.99 36.43 5.50
CA GLU A 214 -7.32 36.57 6.78
C GLU A 214 -8.18 36.00 7.91
N THR A 215 -7.62 35.07 8.67
CA THR A 215 -7.55 35.28 10.13
C THR A 215 -6.47 34.39 10.73
N PHE A 216 -5.66 35.01 11.60
CA PHE A 216 -4.64 34.39 12.45
C PHE A 216 -3.30 34.06 11.79
N LEU A 217 -2.43 35.07 11.70
CA LEU A 217 -1.07 35.09 12.31
C LEU A 217 -0.42 36.43 11.97
N LYS A 218 -0.36 37.32 12.97
CA LYS A 218 0.32 38.61 12.88
C LYS A 218 1.82 38.36 12.97
N VAL A 219 2.47 38.09 11.84
CA VAL A 219 3.93 38.18 11.76
C VAL A 219 4.25 39.62 11.41
N GLU A 220 4.94 40.31 12.32
CA GLU A 220 5.45 41.64 12.07
C GLU A 220 6.37 41.61 10.85
N SER A 221 5.94 42.25 9.75
CA SER A 221 6.79 42.49 8.60
C SER A 221 7.81 43.58 8.96
N GLY A 222 8.85 43.19 9.69
CA GLY A 222 10.03 44.00 9.91
C GLY A 222 10.69 44.29 8.57
N LYS A 223 10.89 45.58 8.27
CA LYS A 223 11.56 46.08 7.07
C LYS A 223 13.02 45.62 7.05
N TYR A 224 13.30 44.50 6.43
CA TYR A 224 14.67 44.15 6.07
C TYR A 224 15.07 44.95 4.83
N LYS A 225 16.24 45.61 4.90
CA LYS A 225 16.69 46.53 3.85
C LYS A 225 17.03 45.81 2.55
N ASP A 226 17.41 44.54 2.63
CA ASP A 226 17.72 43.68 1.49
C ASP A 226 17.42 42.20 1.81
N VAL A 227 17.47 41.36 0.78
CA VAL A 227 17.17 39.91 0.85
C VAL A 227 18.19 39.19 1.74
N ASN A 228 19.44 39.65 1.78
CA ASN A 228 20.50 39.05 2.59
C ASN A 228 20.28 39.28 4.08
N ALA A 229 19.86 40.49 4.49
CA ALA A 229 19.49 40.79 5.87
C ALA A 229 18.25 40.00 6.31
N ALA A 230 17.28 39.79 5.42
CA ALA A 230 16.12 38.95 5.70
C ALA A 230 16.52 37.48 5.89
N ALA A 231 17.37 36.95 5.01
CA ALA A 231 17.87 35.58 5.11
C ALA A 231 18.70 35.36 6.38
N GLN A 232 19.54 36.32 6.74
CA GLN A 232 20.34 36.26 7.97
C GLN A 232 19.47 36.32 9.23
N ALA A 233 18.43 37.16 9.24
CA ALA A 233 17.48 37.22 10.33
C ALA A 233 16.64 35.94 10.48
N ALA A 234 16.25 35.33 9.36
CA ALA A 234 15.57 34.04 9.36
C ALA A 234 16.47 32.93 9.93
N PHE A 235 17.75 32.91 9.54
CA PHE A 235 18.73 31.97 10.05
C PHE A 235 18.94 32.13 11.57
N GLN A 236 19.04 33.36 12.04
CA GLN A 236 19.25 33.64 13.46
C GLN A 236 18.02 33.33 14.32
N SER A 237 16.81 33.53 13.77
CA SER A 237 15.56 33.06 14.41
C SER A 237 15.50 31.54 14.52
N ALA A 238 15.89 30.81 13.47
CA ALA A 238 15.93 29.36 13.51
C ALA A 238 16.94 28.84 14.56
N ALA A 239 18.11 29.49 14.67
CA ALA A 239 19.11 29.17 15.68
C ALA A 239 18.61 29.41 17.11
N ASN A 240 17.93 30.54 17.35
CA ASN A 240 17.35 30.85 18.66
C ASN A 240 16.23 29.87 19.04
N ALA A 241 15.37 29.49 18.10
CA ALA A 241 14.33 28.49 18.32
C ALA A 241 14.92 27.10 18.65
N ALA A 242 15.98 26.70 17.94
CA ALA A 242 16.69 25.45 18.22
C ALA A 242 17.37 25.46 19.59
N ALA A 243 17.98 26.59 20.00
CA ALA A 243 18.57 26.74 21.33
C ALA A 243 17.52 26.67 22.44
N ALA A 244 16.37 27.33 22.25
CA ALA A 244 15.25 27.25 23.20
C ALA A 244 14.69 25.82 23.32
N ALA A 245 14.52 25.11 22.20
CA ALA A 245 14.06 23.72 22.22
C ALA A 245 15.05 22.79 22.96
N LYS A 246 16.36 22.99 22.77
CA LYS A 246 17.39 22.25 23.51
C LYS A 246 17.34 22.53 25.01
N ALA A 247 17.16 23.79 25.41
CA ALA A 247 17.01 24.17 26.82
C ALA A 247 15.77 23.53 27.46
N VAL A 248 14.65 23.44 26.75
CA VAL A 248 13.43 22.75 27.23
C VAL A 248 13.68 21.25 27.43
N ILE A 249 14.39 20.61 26.50
CA ILE A 249 14.77 19.19 26.64
C ILE A 249 15.71 18.98 27.83
N GLU A 250 16.63 19.92 28.09
CA GLU A 250 17.55 19.87 29.22
C GLU A 250 16.85 20.08 30.57
N LEU A 251 15.89 21.02 30.62
CA LEU A 251 15.02 21.21 31.79
C LEU A 251 14.15 19.97 32.06
N SER A 252 13.63 19.31 31.02
CA SER A 252 12.83 18.08 31.17
C SER A 252 13.63 16.90 31.75
N LYS A 253 14.96 16.95 31.69
CA LYS A 253 15.84 15.94 32.29
C LYS A 253 16.11 16.20 33.78
N LEU A 254 15.81 17.40 34.29
CA LEU A 254 16.01 17.77 35.69
C LEU A 254 14.81 17.43 36.59
N ASP A 255 13.65 17.08 36.03
CA ASP A 255 12.44 16.71 36.80
C ASP A 255 12.45 15.28 37.38
N PHE A 256 13.60 14.59 37.44
CA PHE A 256 13.73 13.25 38.05
C PHE A 256 14.49 13.19 39.38
N ARG A 257 14.58 14.31 40.10
CA ARG A 257 14.98 14.31 41.52
C ARG A 257 14.20 15.34 42.33
N GLY A 258 13.03 14.94 42.83
CA GLY A 258 12.26 15.72 43.79
C GLY A 258 11.04 14.97 44.32
N ASP A 259 11.06 14.68 45.61
CA ASP A 259 10.11 13.89 46.41
C ASP A 259 8.81 14.64 46.73
N GLY A 260 7.71 13.91 46.94
CA GLY A 260 6.64 14.32 47.86
C GLY A 260 5.31 14.88 47.33
N THR A 261 4.32 13.98 47.20
CA THR A 261 2.88 14.14 47.56
C THR A 261 1.88 14.94 46.70
N GLY A 262 0.92 14.20 46.11
CA GLY A 262 -0.52 14.47 46.28
C GLY A 262 -1.34 15.09 45.13
N GLY A 263 -2.26 14.30 44.53
CA GLY A 263 -3.56 14.78 44.05
C GLY A 263 -3.90 14.60 42.55
N HIS A 264 -4.89 13.74 42.27
CA HIS A 264 -5.58 13.50 40.97
C HIS A 264 -6.07 14.80 40.29
N ASN A 265 -6.13 14.96 38.95
CA ASN A 265 -6.98 14.24 38.00
C ASN A 265 -6.67 14.74 36.56
N GLY A 266 -6.85 13.90 35.52
CA GLY A 266 -6.99 14.39 34.12
C GLY A 266 -6.06 13.77 33.08
N ARG A 267 -6.60 12.81 32.33
CA ARG A 267 -5.93 11.85 31.44
C ARG A 267 -6.03 12.28 29.96
N ALA A 268 -4.91 12.54 29.28
CA ALA A 268 -4.72 12.45 27.82
C ALA A 268 -3.27 12.85 27.50
N GLY A 269 -2.48 12.21 26.65
CA GLY A 269 -2.58 11.00 25.85
C GLY A 269 -1.14 10.71 25.41
N LYS A 270 -0.75 9.43 25.44
CA LYS A 270 0.51 8.94 24.89
C LYS A 270 0.46 9.08 23.38
N GLU A 271 1.48 9.67 22.75
CA GLU A 271 2.10 9.07 21.56
C GLU A 271 3.62 9.27 21.65
N LEU A 272 4.30 8.12 21.69
CA LEU A 272 5.73 7.96 21.53
C LEU A 272 6.06 8.01 20.04
N TYR A 273 7.11 8.73 19.66
CA TYR A 273 7.92 8.30 18.53
C TYR A 273 9.35 8.09 19.03
N GLU A 274 9.78 6.85 18.88
CA GLU A 274 11.13 6.36 19.10
C GLU A 274 11.85 6.51 17.76
N SER A 275 13.06 7.08 17.77
CA SER A 275 13.95 7.01 16.61
C SER A 275 15.39 6.90 17.10
N ASP A 276 15.96 5.77 16.71
CA ASP A 276 17.28 5.27 17.06
C ASP A 276 18.43 6.21 16.68
N LYS A 277 19.46 6.16 17.53
CA LYS A 277 20.79 6.70 17.26
C LYS A 277 21.52 5.81 16.26
N SER A 278 22.13 6.42 15.25
CA SER A 278 23.44 5.95 14.77
C SER A 278 24.34 7.16 14.48
N THR A 279 25.24 7.37 15.44
CA THR A 279 26.43 8.19 15.46
C THR A 279 27.31 8.00 14.22
N GLY A 280 27.90 9.07 13.70
CA GLY A 280 28.97 8.97 12.71
C GLY A 280 29.40 10.27 12.05
N ASP A 281 29.50 11.37 12.78
CA ASP A 281 30.30 12.52 12.32
C ASP A 281 31.78 12.21 12.51
N ASN A 282 32.56 12.34 11.44
CA ASN A 282 33.92 12.84 11.54
C ASN A 282 34.21 13.68 10.29
N LEU A 283 34.02 14.98 10.45
CA LEU A 283 34.61 16.02 9.60
C LEU A 283 36.08 16.16 10.00
N SER A 284 36.97 15.95 9.04
CA SER A 284 38.33 16.49 9.08
C SER A 284 38.57 17.17 7.75
N LEU A 285 38.50 18.50 7.77
CA LEU A 285 39.01 19.40 6.75
C LEU A 285 40.51 19.16 6.58
N ASN A 286 40.98 19.11 5.33
CA ASN A 286 42.22 19.75 4.90
C ASN A 286 42.17 19.91 3.37
N SER A 287 42.37 21.16 2.95
CA SER A 287 42.51 21.59 1.57
C SER A 287 43.97 21.52 1.11
N ASP A 288 44.12 21.42 -0.21
CA ASP A 288 45.25 21.83 -1.06
C ASP A 288 46.58 21.06 -0.97
N SER A 289 46.91 20.33 -2.04
CA SER A 289 47.92 20.77 -3.02
C SER A 289 48.16 19.70 -4.10
N ASP A 290 48.32 20.17 -5.33
CA ASP A 290 48.68 19.45 -6.56
C ASP A 290 49.86 18.46 -6.41
N LEU A 291 49.89 17.42 -7.26
CA LEU A 291 51.09 16.99 -8.01
C LEU A 291 50.80 15.83 -8.97
N GLU A 292 51.63 15.80 -10.00
CA GLU A 292 51.54 15.14 -11.29
C GLU A 292 51.71 13.60 -11.27
N ASN A 293 50.95 12.92 -12.13
CA ASN A 293 51.37 12.02 -13.22
C ASN A 293 52.59 11.07 -13.06
N VAL A 294 52.41 9.84 -13.60
CA VAL A 294 53.37 8.99 -14.37
C VAL A 294 53.72 7.57 -13.83
N GLU A 295 53.40 6.59 -14.69
CA GLU A 295 54.02 5.25 -15.02
C GLU A 295 54.03 4.07 -14.01
N GLU A 296 53.41 2.93 -14.36
CA GLU A 296 53.98 1.65 -14.89
C GLU A 296 54.36 0.69 -13.75
N GLU A 297 54.24 -0.65 -13.77
CA GLU A 297 54.30 -1.68 -14.81
C GLU A 297 53.42 -2.90 -14.44
N GLU A 298 53.00 -3.64 -15.47
CA GLU A 298 52.62 -5.06 -15.40
C GLU A 298 53.82 -5.97 -15.06
N VAL A 299 53.61 -7.08 -14.33
CA VAL A 299 54.23 -8.37 -14.67
C VAL A 299 53.32 -9.54 -14.26
N GLN A 300 52.88 -10.30 -15.25
CA GLN A 300 52.36 -11.67 -15.12
C GLN A 300 53.49 -12.67 -14.84
N LYS A 301 53.22 -13.72 -14.04
CA LYS A 301 53.77 -15.06 -14.30
C LYS A 301 52.99 -16.17 -13.56
N ASN A 302 52.48 -17.07 -14.40
CA ASN A 302 51.96 -18.41 -14.10
C ASN A 302 52.97 -19.27 -13.32
N VAL A 303 52.50 -20.29 -12.61
CA VAL A 303 52.82 -21.72 -12.88
C VAL A 303 51.84 -22.64 -12.14
N ASN A 304 51.35 -23.61 -12.91
CA ASN A 304 50.47 -24.73 -12.61
C ASN A 304 51.25 -25.92 -12.00
N VAL A 305 50.56 -26.93 -11.44
CA VAL A 305 50.88 -28.39 -11.36
C VAL A 305 50.08 -28.97 -10.16
N GLU A 306 48.94 -29.65 -10.34
CA GLU A 306 48.68 -31.04 -10.81
C GLU A 306 48.81 -32.11 -9.70
N LYS A 307 47.68 -32.79 -9.35
CA LYS A 307 47.45 -34.25 -9.55
C LYS A 307 46.30 -34.85 -8.70
N GLN A 308 45.39 -35.52 -9.41
CA GLN A 308 44.43 -36.58 -9.01
C GLN A 308 45.10 -37.98 -9.23
N PRO A 309 44.42 -39.17 -9.21
CA PRO A 309 43.28 -39.75 -8.44
C PRO A 309 43.58 -41.23 -7.96
N GLU A 310 42.54 -42.02 -7.58
CA GLU A 310 42.40 -43.52 -7.49
C GLU A 310 41.93 -44.03 -6.10
N SER A 311 41.27 -45.17 -5.86
CA SER A 311 40.38 -46.09 -6.60
C SER A 311 39.78 -47.12 -5.59
N ARG A 312 38.65 -47.77 -5.96
CA ARG A 312 38.00 -49.04 -5.51
C ARG A 312 38.43 -49.78 -4.22
N GLU A 313 37.44 -50.31 -3.48
CA GLU A 313 37.30 -51.76 -3.16
C GLU A 313 35.90 -52.14 -2.58
N LYS A 314 35.36 -53.32 -2.99
CA LYS A 314 34.34 -54.12 -2.27
C LYS A 314 35.08 -55.30 -1.61
N PRO A 315 34.51 -56.09 -0.65
CA PRO A 315 33.82 -57.33 -1.08
C PRO A 315 32.80 -58.00 -0.10
N LYS A 316 32.19 -59.07 -0.64
CA LYS A 316 31.61 -60.34 -0.08
C LYS A 316 30.19 -60.43 0.51
N SER A 317 29.49 -61.39 -0.09
CA SER A 317 28.19 -61.98 0.24
C SER A 317 28.36 -63.14 1.24
N VAL A 318 27.38 -63.37 2.12
CA VAL A 318 27.10 -64.70 2.71
C VAL A 318 25.59 -64.97 2.67
N ARG A 319 25.28 -66.26 2.53
CA ARG A 319 24.11 -66.93 1.98
C ARG A 319 23.34 -67.68 3.09
N THR A 320 22.11 -68.12 2.76
CA THR A 320 21.31 -69.24 3.36
C THR A 320 20.70 -69.01 4.76
N ARG A 321 19.48 -69.48 5.13
CA ARG A 321 18.45 -70.47 4.69
C ARG A 321 17.13 -70.03 5.39
N ARG A 322 15.92 -70.05 4.80
CA ARG A 322 15.00 -71.17 4.46
C ARG A 322 14.32 -71.88 5.66
N ASN A 323 12.99 -72.03 5.55
CA ASN A 323 12.00 -72.92 6.21
C ASN A 323 11.10 -72.25 7.28
N ASN A 324 9.80 -72.02 6.99
CA ASN A 324 8.65 -72.95 7.00
C ASN A 324 8.18 -73.30 8.43
N VAL A 325 7.04 -72.74 8.87
CA VAL A 325 5.72 -73.41 9.04
C VAL A 325 4.65 -72.35 8.86
#